data_AF-A0A6S7HLQ0-F1
#
_entry.id   AF-A0A6S7HLQ0-F1
#
_cell.length_a   1.000
_cell.length_b   1.000
_cell.length_c   1.000
_cell.angle_alpha   90.00
_cell.angle_beta   90.00
_cell.angle_gamma   90.00
#
_symmetry.space_group_name_H-M   'P 1'
#
loop_
_entity.id
_entity.type
_entity.pdbx_description
1 polymer ?
#
loop_
_entity_poly.entity_id
_entity_poly.type
_entity_poly.pdbx_seq_one_letter_code
_entity_poly.pdbx_strand_id
1 'polypeptide(L)'
;MAGKFESIEKCLEKNLPEDELKEVKRILYGKPCSILEFSQDITEESNAKKVELAGYKIHAGPEQLRKPRTVRIGAVQHKIVLSTTAPVAEQLEAIHSRIGEIVKIASQCGVNVICFQEAWNMPFCFCTREKYPWVEFAQSAEDGPTTKICQQWAKQYNMVIVSSILEREESHRDVLWNTSVVISNTGNVIGKTRKNHIPRVGDFNESTYYMEGNLGHPVFETQFGRIGINICYGRHHPLNWYMLGVNQAEIVFNPSATVGDLSEPMWPIEARCAAIANNYFVVGINRVGTETFENEFTSGDGKPAHNDFGHFYGSSYVAAPDASRTPGLSRLSDGLLVTEVDLNLCRQVKDKWGFQATSRLDMYAEELSNAVKPDYKPHVIREGDKNQGQ
;
A
#
# COMPACT_ATOMS: atom_id res chain seq x y z
N MET A 1 -22.08 -5.34 10.61
CA MET A 1 -22.46 -4.53 9.43
C MET A 1 -21.29 -4.31 8.46
N ALA A 2 -20.03 -4.34 8.92
CA ALA A 2 -18.84 -4.09 8.09
C ALA A 2 -18.77 -4.89 6.77
N GLY A 3 -19.17 -6.16 6.71
CA GLY A 3 -19.13 -6.98 5.49
C GLY A 3 -20.28 -6.78 4.48
N LYS A 4 -21.14 -5.76 4.62
CA LYS A 4 -22.29 -5.51 3.71
C LYS A 4 -22.24 -4.18 2.96
N PHE A 5 -21.42 -3.24 3.42
CA PHE A 5 -21.29 -1.92 2.80
C PHE A 5 -20.25 -1.98 1.69
N GLU A 6 -20.64 -1.69 0.45
CA GLU A 6 -19.78 -1.92 -0.72
C GLU A 6 -18.77 -0.79 -0.95
N SER A 7 -19.23 0.47 -0.99
CA SER A 7 -18.41 1.64 -1.31
C SER A 7 -19.06 2.91 -0.77
N ILE A 8 -18.21 3.85 -0.35
CA ILE A 8 -18.62 5.20 0.06
C ILE A 8 -19.17 5.97 -1.13
N GLU A 9 -18.50 5.87 -2.27
CA GLU A 9 -18.81 6.59 -3.50
C GLU A 9 -20.18 6.17 -4.04
N LYS A 10 -20.48 4.87 -4.12
CA LYS A 10 -21.80 4.38 -4.51
C LYS A 10 -22.91 4.88 -3.57
N CYS A 11 -22.61 4.98 -2.27
CA CYS A 11 -23.56 5.49 -1.29
C CYS A 11 -23.83 7.00 -1.51
N LEU A 12 -22.78 7.80 -1.71
CA LEU A 12 -22.92 9.24 -1.95
C LEU A 12 -23.66 9.51 -3.26
N GLU A 13 -23.30 8.82 -4.34
CA GLU A 13 -23.92 8.97 -5.67
C GLU A 13 -25.40 8.60 -5.68
N LYS A 14 -25.79 7.60 -4.90
CA LYS A 14 -27.18 7.16 -4.80
C LYS A 14 -28.06 8.14 -4.02
N ASN A 15 -27.50 8.85 -3.04
CA ASN A 15 -28.29 9.54 -2.01
C ASN A 15 -28.17 11.07 -2.02
N LEU A 16 -27.24 11.66 -2.77
CA LEU A 16 -27.06 13.11 -2.85
C LEU A 16 -27.52 13.68 -4.19
N PRO A 17 -28.16 14.87 -4.21
CA PRO A 17 -28.38 15.64 -5.44
C PRO A 17 -27.05 15.96 -6.14
N GLU A 18 -27.06 16.15 -7.46
CA GLU A 18 -25.84 16.33 -8.27
C GLU A 18 -24.97 17.51 -7.82
N ASP A 19 -25.58 18.66 -7.51
CA ASP A 19 -24.85 19.85 -7.04
C ASP A 19 -24.20 19.65 -5.67
N GLU A 20 -24.89 18.99 -4.74
CA GLU A 20 -24.35 18.64 -3.42
C GLU A 20 -23.26 17.59 -3.54
N LEU A 21 -23.47 16.56 -4.36
CA LEU A 21 -22.50 15.50 -4.61
C LEU A 21 -21.19 16.07 -5.16
N LYS A 22 -21.26 17.05 -6.07
CA LYS A 22 -20.09 17.72 -6.62
C LYS A 22 -19.28 18.43 -5.53
N GLU A 23 -19.94 19.12 -4.62
CA GLU A 23 -19.29 19.85 -3.53
C GLU A 23 -18.72 18.90 -2.47
N VAL A 24 -19.47 17.86 -2.11
CA VAL A 24 -18.99 16.79 -1.23
C VAL A 24 -17.77 16.11 -1.85
N LYS A 25 -17.79 15.78 -3.14
CA LYS A 25 -16.64 15.18 -3.83
C LYS A 25 -15.43 16.12 -3.86
N ARG A 26 -15.63 17.42 -4.07
CA ARG A 26 -14.56 18.43 -4.04
C ARG A 26 -13.83 18.45 -2.70
N ILE A 27 -14.56 18.35 -1.59
CA ILE A 27 -14.00 18.38 -0.23
C ILE A 27 -13.35 17.03 0.11
N LEU A 28 -14.06 15.92 -0.13
CA LEU A 28 -13.61 14.59 0.28
C LEU A 28 -12.54 13.99 -0.62
N TYR A 29 -12.51 14.30 -1.92
CA TYR A 29 -11.57 13.71 -2.88
C TYR A 29 -10.63 14.72 -3.53
N GLY A 30 -10.90 16.02 -3.40
CA GLY A 30 -10.12 17.07 -4.04
C GLY A 30 -10.57 17.32 -5.48
N LYS A 31 -9.62 17.67 -6.37
CA LYS A 31 -9.92 17.85 -7.79
C LYS A 31 -10.49 16.54 -8.38
N PRO A 32 -11.60 16.58 -9.13
CA PRO A 32 -12.15 15.39 -9.77
C PRO A 32 -11.14 14.74 -10.71
N CYS A 33 -10.97 13.42 -10.57
CA CYS A 33 -10.19 12.61 -11.51
C CYS A 33 -11.02 12.37 -12.77
N SER A 34 -10.39 12.43 -13.95
CA SER A 34 -11.05 12.03 -15.19
C SER A 34 -11.12 10.50 -15.27
N ILE A 35 -12.14 9.95 -15.91
CA ILE A 35 -12.25 8.50 -16.12
C ILE A 35 -11.22 8.03 -17.16
N LEU A 36 -10.58 6.89 -16.89
CA LEU A 36 -9.82 6.14 -17.87
C LEU A 36 -10.71 5.01 -18.39
N GLU A 37 -11.15 5.14 -19.64
CA GLU A 37 -11.98 4.12 -20.29
C GLU A 37 -11.13 2.96 -20.79
N PHE A 38 -11.70 1.75 -20.70
CA PHE A 38 -11.14 0.52 -21.24
C PHE A 38 -12.03 0.02 -22.39
N SER A 39 -11.48 -0.81 -23.27
CA SER A 39 -12.29 -1.43 -24.32
C SER A 39 -13.36 -2.36 -23.72
N GLN A 40 -14.40 -2.60 -24.50
CA GLN A 40 -15.47 -3.52 -24.12
C GLN A 40 -14.92 -4.92 -23.82
N ASP A 41 -14.03 -5.45 -24.67
CA ASP A 41 -13.41 -6.77 -24.48
C ASP A 41 -12.70 -6.92 -23.13
N ILE A 42 -11.94 -5.89 -22.70
CA ILE A 42 -11.24 -5.89 -21.40
C ILE A 42 -12.25 -5.88 -20.26
N THR A 43 -13.30 -5.07 -20.40
CA THR A 43 -14.35 -4.95 -19.38
C THR A 43 -15.13 -6.27 -19.24
N GLU A 44 -15.46 -6.91 -20.35
CA GLU A 44 -16.13 -8.22 -20.38
C GLU A 44 -15.23 -9.32 -19.79
N GLU A 45 -13.93 -9.35 -20.13
CA GLU A 45 -12.97 -10.28 -19.53
C GLU A 45 -12.88 -10.09 -18.01
N SER A 46 -12.76 -8.85 -17.54
CA SER A 46 -12.70 -8.53 -16.11
C SER A 46 -13.98 -8.96 -15.38
N ASN A 47 -15.14 -8.69 -15.96
CA ASN A 47 -16.44 -9.09 -15.40
C ASN A 47 -16.59 -10.62 -15.35
N ALA A 48 -16.21 -11.33 -16.41
CA ALA A 48 -16.22 -12.79 -16.45
C ALA A 48 -15.33 -13.41 -15.37
N LYS A 49 -14.20 -12.75 -15.08
CA LYS A 49 -13.28 -13.12 -14.00
C LYS A 49 -13.69 -12.59 -12.62
N LYS A 50 -14.81 -11.87 -12.50
CA LYS A 50 -15.29 -11.25 -11.25
C LYS A 50 -14.21 -10.38 -10.59
N VAL A 51 -13.52 -9.59 -11.39
CA VAL A 51 -12.54 -8.59 -10.96
C VAL A 51 -13.17 -7.22 -11.18
N GLU A 52 -13.32 -6.44 -10.12
CA GLU A 52 -13.70 -5.03 -10.26
C GLU A 52 -12.58 -4.28 -11.01
N LEU A 53 -12.91 -3.63 -12.12
CA LEU A 53 -11.95 -2.83 -12.88
C LEU A 53 -12.37 -1.36 -12.82
N ALA A 54 -11.50 -0.51 -12.27
CA ALA A 54 -11.71 0.93 -12.20
C ALA A 54 -10.54 1.69 -12.82
N GLY A 55 -10.84 2.76 -13.55
CA GLY A 55 -9.88 3.54 -14.32
C GLY A 55 -9.98 5.03 -14.06
N TYR A 56 -8.88 5.67 -13.69
CA TYR A 56 -8.81 7.13 -13.48
C TYR A 56 -7.56 7.77 -14.09
N LYS A 57 -7.62 9.08 -14.34
CA LYS A 57 -6.50 9.89 -14.80
C LYS A 57 -6.28 11.10 -13.88
N ILE A 58 -5.01 11.36 -13.58
CA ILE A 58 -4.55 12.51 -12.80
C ILE A 58 -3.44 13.22 -13.59
N HIS A 59 -3.76 14.41 -14.11
CA HIS A 59 -2.89 15.13 -15.03
C HIS A 59 -2.09 16.25 -14.35
N ALA A 60 -0.87 16.49 -14.85
CA ALA A 60 -0.10 17.70 -14.56
C ALA A 60 -0.45 18.81 -15.57
N GLY A 61 -0.07 20.06 -15.24
CA GLY A 61 -0.06 21.14 -16.23
C GLY A 61 1.05 20.93 -17.28
N PRO A 62 0.94 21.49 -18.49
CA PRO A 62 1.99 21.38 -19.49
C PRO A 62 3.27 22.13 -19.05
N GLU A 63 4.43 21.54 -19.32
CA GLU A 63 5.73 22.19 -19.13
C GLU A 63 6.36 22.55 -20.48
N GLN A 64 7.02 23.71 -20.56
CA GLN A 64 7.68 24.15 -21.80
C GLN A 64 8.96 23.37 -22.11
N LEU A 65 9.66 22.91 -21.07
CA LEU A 65 10.97 22.26 -21.19
C LEU A 65 10.92 20.74 -21.06
N ARG A 66 9.80 20.17 -20.59
CA ARG A 66 9.68 18.74 -20.31
C ARG A 66 8.41 18.20 -20.91
N LYS A 67 8.54 17.03 -21.53
CA LYS A 67 7.39 16.26 -21.97
C LYS A 67 6.65 15.69 -20.75
N PRO A 68 5.32 15.47 -20.84
CA PRO A 68 4.58 14.70 -19.86
C PRO A 68 5.25 13.37 -19.55
N ARG A 69 5.34 13.00 -18.27
CA ARG A 69 5.87 11.71 -17.81
C ARG A 69 4.71 10.83 -17.37
N THR A 70 3.93 10.39 -18.36
CA THR A 70 2.73 9.58 -18.14
C THR A 70 3.08 8.15 -17.76
N VAL A 71 2.49 7.66 -16.68
CA VAL A 71 2.67 6.30 -16.15
C VAL A 71 1.32 5.74 -15.72
N ARG A 72 1.03 4.49 -16.06
CA ARG A 72 -0.15 3.77 -15.56
C ARG A 72 0.23 2.88 -14.38
N ILE A 73 -0.35 3.18 -13.23
CA ILE A 73 -0.21 2.45 -11.98
C ILE A 73 -1.35 1.44 -11.87
N GLY A 74 -1.04 0.18 -11.57
CA GLY A 74 -2.00 -0.86 -11.20
C GLY A 74 -1.92 -1.18 -9.72
N ALA A 75 -3.06 -1.15 -9.03
CA ALA A 75 -3.20 -1.58 -7.64
C ALA A 75 -4.16 -2.78 -7.57
N VAL A 76 -3.69 -3.88 -6.99
CA VAL A 76 -4.47 -5.13 -6.90
C VAL A 76 -4.85 -5.42 -5.45
N GLN A 77 -6.15 -5.55 -5.20
CA GLN A 77 -6.69 -6.11 -3.97
C GLN A 77 -7.38 -7.44 -4.28
N HIS A 78 -7.24 -8.42 -3.39
CA HIS A 78 -7.85 -9.72 -3.57
C HIS A 78 -8.07 -10.47 -2.25
N LYS A 79 -8.99 -11.44 -2.29
CA LYS A 79 -9.19 -12.46 -1.25
C LYS A 79 -8.19 -13.60 -1.40
N ILE A 80 -8.00 -14.39 -0.36
CA ILE A 80 -7.47 -15.76 -0.51
C ILE A 80 -8.44 -16.60 -1.36
N VAL A 81 -7.92 -17.64 -2.01
CA VAL A 81 -8.70 -18.44 -2.96
C VAL A 81 -9.23 -19.73 -2.34
N LEU A 82 -8.36 -20.49 -1.67
CA LEU A 82 -8.70 -21.74 -1.00
C LEU A 82 -8.87 -21.53 0.51
N SER A 83 -9.47 -22.51 1.19
CA SER A 83 -9.55 -22.56 2.65
C SER A 83 -8.15 -22.51 3.26
N THR A 84 -8.03 -21.86 4.42
CA THR A 84 -6.77 -21.80 5.18
C THR A 84 -6.30 -23.18 5.67
N THR A 85 -7.19 -24.18 5.68
CA THR A 85 -6.91 -25.59 6.00
C THR A 85 -6.40 -26.42 4.82
N ALA A 86 -6.40 -25.88 3.59
CA ALA A 86 -5.83 -26.58 2.44
C ALA A 86 -4.29 -26.65 2.52
N PRO A 87 -3.61 -27.57 1.81
CA PRO A 87 -2.15 -27.61 1.77
C PRO A 87 -1.55 -26.26 1.34
N VAL A 88 -0.46 -25.83 2.01
CA VAL A 88 0.23 -24.54 1.75
C VAL A 88 0.55 -24.34 0.26
N ALA A 89 1.06 -25.39 -0.40
CA ALA A 89 1.39 -25.34 -1.81
C ALA A 89 0.17 -25.10 -2.72
N GLU A 90 -0.97 -25.74 -2.43
CA GLU A 90 -2.21 -25.56 -3.20
C GLU A 90 -2.79 -24.15 -2.98
N GLN A 91 -2.74 -23.63 -1.76
CA GLN A 91 -3.14 -22.25 -1.47
C GLN A 91 -2.30 -21.24 -2.26
N LEU A 92 -0.98 -21.43 -2.27
CA LEU A 92 -0.04 -20.60 -3.01
C LEU A 92 -0.32 -20.62 -4.52
N GLU A 93 -0.45 -21.82 -5.10
CA GLU A 93 -0.73 -21.99 -6.53
C GLU A 93 -2.06 -21.35 -6.93
N ALA A 94 -3.11 -21.53 -6.12
CA ALA A 94 -4.42 -20.94 -6.37
C ALA A 94 -4.36 -19.41 -6.38
N ILE A 95 -3.61 -18.81 -5.43
CA ILE A 95 -3.40 -17.36 -5.39
C ILE A 95 -2.55 -16.89 -6.58
N HIS A 96 -1.47 -17.58 -6.94
CA HIS A 96 -0.64 -17.26 -8.11
C HIS A 96 -1.46 -17.27 -9.41
N SER A 97 -2.30 -18.30 -9.59
CA SER A 97 -3.20 -18.41 -10.74
C SER A 97 -4.19 -17.23 -10.79
N ARG A 98 -4.85 -16.94 -9.66
CA ARG A 98 -5.79 -15.82 -9.55
C ARG A 98 -5.14 -14.47 -9.88
N ILE A 99 -3.96 -14.21 -9.34
CA ILE A 99 -3.25 -12.96 -9.55
C ILE A 99 -2.67 -12.88 -10.97
N GLY A 100 -2.27 -14.00 -11.56
CA GLY A 100 -1.89 -14.08 -12.98
C GLY A 100 -3.01 -13.61 -13.92
N GLU A 101 -4.27 -13.95 -13.63
CA GLU A 101 -5.43 -13.43 -14.39
C GLU A 101 -5.55 -11.91 -14.28
N ILE A 102 -5.39 -11.35 -13.08
CA ILE A 102 -5.48 -9.90 -12.85
C ILE A 102 -4.31 -9.16 -13.50
N VAL A 103 -3.09 -9.71 -13.42
CA VAL A 103 -1.90 -9.16 -14.08
C VAL A 103 -2.07 -9.15 -15.60
N LYS A 104 -2.69 -10.18 -16.18
CA LYS A 104 -3.02 -10.20 -17.60
C LYS A 104 -4.00 -9.07 -17.97
N ILE A 105 -5.07 -8.87 -17.19
CA ILE A 105 -6.01 -7.75 -17.39
C ILE A 105 -5.28 -6.41 -17.27
N ALA A 106 -4.42 -6.25 -16.27
CA ALA A 106 -3.60 -5.04 -16.09
C ALA A 106 -2.70 -4.76 -17.29
N SER A 107 -2.13 -5.80 -17.90
CA SER A 107 -1.31 -5.66 -19.12
C SER A 107 -2.13 -5.13 -20.30
N GLN A 108 -3.37 -5.60 -20.48
CA GLN A 108 -4.29 -5.12 -21.51
C GLN A 108 -4.72 -3.67 -21.27
N CYS A 109 -4.80 -3.26 -20.00
CA CYS A 109 -5.04 -1.88 -19.59
C CYS A 109 -3.81 -0.97 -19.77
N GLY A 110 -2.66 -1.50 -20.19
CA GLY A 110 -1.42 -0.76 -20.40
C GLY A 110 -0.71 -0.34 -19.11
N VAL A 111 -0.92 -1.07 -18.00
CA VAL A 111 -0.23 -0.81 -16.72
C VAL A 111 1.29 -0.91 -16.91
N ASN A 112 2.04 0.05 -16.36
CA ASN A 112 3.50 0.08 -16.38
C ASN A 112 4.11 -0.40 -15.07
N VAL A 113 3.45 -0.12 -13.95
CA VAL A 113 3.88 -0.53 -12.60
C VAL A 113 2.68 -1.10 -11.88
N ILE A 114 2.76 -2.34 -11.42
CA ILE A 114 1.72 -3.00 -10.62
C ILE A 114 2.23 -3.34 -9.23
N CYS A 115 1.37 -3.16 -8.23
CA CYS A 115 1.65 -3.56 -6.86
C CYS A 115 0.52 -4.42 -6.32
N PHE A 116 0.90 -5.46 -5.57
CA PHE A 116 -0.02 -6.32 -4.84
C PHE A 116 -0.15 -5.86 -3.38
N GLN A 117 -1.15 -6.38 -2.68
CA GLN A 117 -1.34 -6.16 -1.24
C GLN A 117 -0.26 -6.81 -0.37
N GLU A 118 -0.28 -6.56 0.93
CA GLU A 118 0.69 -7.15 1.86
C GLU A 118 0.55 -8.67 1.96
N ALA A 119 1.69 -9.37 1.97
CA ALA A 119 1.78 -10.82 2.08
C ALA A 119 0.79 -11.52 1.13
N TRP A 120 0.70 -11.03 -0.11
CA TRP A 120 -0.39 -11.36 -1.03
C TRP A 120 -0.51 -12.86 -1.32
N ASN A 121 0.61 -13.58 -1.25
CA ASN A 121 0.74 -14.98 -1.59
C ASN A 121 0.36 -15.95 -0.44
N MET A 122 -0.26 -15.46 0.64
CA MET A 122 -0.69 -16.27 1.78
C MET A 122 -1.94 -15.69 2.49
N PRO A 123 -2.66 -16.50 3.29
CA PRO A 123 -3.55 -15.98 4.33
C PRO A 123 -2.78 -15.14 5.35
N PHE A 124 -3.44 -14.14 5.92
CA PHE A 124 -2.86 -13.27 6.94
C PHE A 124 -2.93 -13.94 8.34
N CYS A 125 -2.26 -15.08 8.46
CA CYS A 125 -2.30 -16.01 9.59
C CYS A 125 -1.66 -15.50 10.89
N PHE A 126 -1.11 -14.28 10.91
CA PHE A 126 -0.35 -13.77 12.05
C PHE A 126 -1.19 -13.60 13.32
N CYS A 127 -2.52 -13.57 13.22
CA CYS A 127 -3.43 -13.59 14.38
C CYS A 127 -3.30 -14.86 15.22
N THR A 128 -3.03 -16.00 14.59
CA THR A 128 -2.99 -17.32 15.22
C THR A 128 -1.80 -17.44 16.17
N ARG A 129 -0.71 -16.70 15.88
CA ARG A 129 0.61 -16.80 16.54
C ARG A 129 1.29 -18.16 16.38
N GLU A 130 0.69 -19.06 15.62
CA GLU A 130 1.22 -20.39 15.32
C GLU A 130 2.37 -20.28 14.32
N LYS A 131 3.38 -21.13 14.47
CA LYS A 131 4.47 -21.22 13.48
C LYS A 131 4.13 -22.15 12.34
N TYR A 132 3.56 -23.32 12.65
CA TYR A 132 3.28 -24.34 11.65
C TYR A 132 1.78 -24.37 11.31
N PRO A 133 1.40 -24.55 10.03
CA PRO A 133 2.30 -24.64 8.86
C PRO A 133 2.72 -23.26 8.31
N TRP A 134 2.29 -22.16 8.92
CA TRP A 134 2.36 -20.82 8.37
C TRP A 134 3.74 -20.31 7.91
N VAL A 135 4.82 -20.67 8.61
CA VAL A 135 6.18 -20.27 8.22
C VAL A 135 6.70 -20.98 6.97
N GLU A 136 5.99 -22.00 6.47
CA GLU A 136 6.30 -22.65 5.17
C GLU A 136 5.93 -21.76 3.97
N PHE A 137 5.07 -20.74 4.16
CA PHE A 137 4.85 -19.72 3.13
C PHE A 137 6.07 -18.82 2.91
N ALA A 138 7.04 -18.81 3.85
CA ALA A 138 8.23 -17.98 3.74
C ALA A 138 9.16 -18.47 2.62
N GLN A 139 9.57 -17.55 1.75
CA GLN A 139 10.35 -17.88 0.54
C GLN A 139 11.57 -16.95 0.40
N SER A 140 12.57 -17.37 -0.37
CA SER A 140 13.66 -16.47 -0.78
C SER A 140 13.09 -15.25 -1.54
N ALA A 141 13.55 -14.05 -1.19
CA ALA A 141 13.10 -12.82 -1.83
C ALA A 141 13.53 -12.74 -3.31
N GLU A 142 14.72 -13.21 -3.64
CA GLU A 142 15.29 -13.14 -4.98
C GLU A 142 14.96 -14.38 -5.83
N ASP A 143 14.93 -15.56 -5.21
CA ASP A 143 14.84 -16.85 -5.92
C ASP A 143 13.61 -17.69 -5.59
N GLY A 144 12.75 -17.22 -4.68
CA GLY A 144 11.51 -17.90 -4.33
C GLY A 144 10.55 -18.04 -5.50
N PRO A 145 9.67 -19.07 -5.48
CA PRO A 145 8.76 -19.34 -6.59
C PRO A 145 7.85 -18.15 -6.92
N THR A 146 7.43 -17.39 -5.91
CA THR A 146 6.64 -16.16 -6.09
C THR A 146 7.41 -15.07 -6.84
N THR A 147 8.71 -14.89 -6.56
CA THR A 147 9.53 -13.94 -7.31
C THR A 147 9.74 -14.43 -8.74
N LYS A 148 10.02 -15.72 -8.96
CA LYS A 148 10.21 -16.29 -10.30
C LYS A 148 9.01 -16.10 -11.22
N ILE A 149 7.78 -16.31 -10.72
CA ILE A 149 6.58 -16.06 -11.52
C ILE A 149 6.38 -14.57 -11.79
N CYS A 150 6.68 -13.69 -10.83
CA CYS A 150 6.67 -12.24 -11.06
C CYS A 150 7.70 -11.80 -12.11
N GLN A 151 8.91 -12.40 -12.13
CA GLN A 151 9.92 -12.13 -13.16
C GLN A 151 9.41 -12.49 -14.57
N GLN A 152 8.68 -13.59 -14.70
CA GLN A 152 8.05 -14.01 -15.96
C GLN A 152 7.00 -13.00 -16.42
N TRP A 153 6.05 -12.64 -15.55
CA TRP A 153 5.01 -11.65 -15.85
C TRP A 153 5.61 -10.28 -16.18
N ALA A 154 6.58 -9.82 -15.39
CA ALA A 154 7.23 -8.53 -15.58
C ALA A 154 7.88 -8.42 -16.97
N LYS A 155 8.62 -9.46 -17.38
CA LYS A 155 9.25 -9.53 -18.70
C LYS A 155 8.23 -9.67 -19.82
N GLN A 156 7.23 -10.54 -19.65
CA GLN A 156 6.20 -10.80 -20.66
C GLN A 156 5.38 -9.54 -20.97
N TYR A 157 5.06 -8.75 -19.95
CA TYR A 157 4.17 -7.60 -20.07
C TYR A 157 4.91 -6.25 -20.05
N ASN A 158 6.25 -6.26 -20.02
CA ASN A 158 7.08 -5.06 -19.90
C ASN A 158 6.62 -4.13 -18.75
N MET A 159 6.42 -4.73 -17.58
CA MET A 159 5.79 -4.10 -16.42
C MET A 159 6.67 -4.27 -15.17
N VAL A 160 6.83 -3.22 -14.38
CA VAL A 160 7.46 -3.32 -13.05
C VAL A 160 6.46 -3.94 -12.07
N ILE A 161 6.89 -4.90 -11.27
CA ILE A 161 6.05 -5.57 -10.28
C ILE A 161 6.61 -5.35 -8.87
N VAL A 162 5.76 -4.92 -7.95
CA VAL A 162 6.04 -4.81 -6.52
C VAL A 162 5.30 -5.93 -5.77
N SER A 163 6.05 -6.86 -5.19
CA SER A 163 5.54 -8.09 -4.57
C SER A 163 5.88 -8.14 -3.08
N SER A 164 4.88 -8.00 -2.20
CA SER A 164 5.04 -8.14 -0.74
C SER A 164 4.82 -9.57 -0.28
N ILE A 165 5.85 -10.19 0.31
CA ILE A 165 5.88 -11.59 0.74
C ILE A 165 6.46 -11.73 2.16
N LEU A 166 6.25 -12.91 2.74
CA LEU A 166 7.07 -13.38 3.86
C LEU A 166 8.40 -13.91 3.29
N GLU A 167 9.50 -13.22 3.58
CA GLU A 167 10.84 -13.61 3.18
C GLU A 167 11.44 -14.57 4.21
N ARG A 168 12.15 -15.59 3.74
CA ARG A 168 13.13 -16.37 4.51
C ARG A 168 14.53 -16.05 4.01
N GLU A 169 15.37 -15.47 4.86
CA GLU A 169 16.74 -15.10 4.52
C GLU A 169 17.72 -16.22 4.92
N GLU A 170 17.96 -17.17 4.01
CA GLU A 170 18.86 -18.31 4.24
C GLU A 170 20.28 -17.87 4.62
N SER A 171 20.78 -16.81 3.97
CA SER A 171 22.10 -16.22 4.26
C SER A 171 22.22 -15.63 5.67
N HIS A 172 21.10 -15.41 6.36
CA HIS A 172 21.01 -14.92 7.72
C HIS A 172 20.28 -15.91 8.63
N ARG A 173 20.65 -17.19 8.56
CA ARG A 173 20.16 -18.26 9.46
C ARG A 173 18.63 -18.42 9.41
N ASP A 174 18.06 -18.35 8.21
CA ASP A 174 16.64 -18.54 7.94
C ASP A 174 15.70 -17.59 8.68
N VAL A 175 16.20 -16.39 9.04
CA VAL A 175 15.38 -15.35 9.68
C VAL A 175 14.26 -14.92 8.74
N LEU A 176 13.07 -14.74 9.32
CA LEU A 176 11.89 -14.32 8.60
C LEU A 176 11.77 -12.79 8.58
N TRP A 177 11.27 -12.26 7.46
CA TRP A 177 11.04 -10.83 7.27
C TRP A 177 9.74 -10.58 6.51
N ASN A 178 9.09 -9.45 6.78
CA ASN A 178 8.05 -8.93 5.90
C ASN A 178 8.70 -8.01 4.87
N THR A 179 8.63 -8.39 3.59
CA THR A 179 9.51 -7.86 2.55
C THR A 179 8.72 -7.55 1.29
N SER A 180 8.98 -6.39 0.69
CA SER A 180 8.56 -6.08 -0.68
C SER A 180 9.73 -6.17 -1.63
N VAL A 181 9.59 -7.00 -2.67
CA VAL A 181 10.55 -7.19 -3.75
C VAL A 181 10.11 -6.36 -4.94
N VAL A 182 11.05 -5.65 -5.57
CA VAL A 182 10.80 -4.86 -6.78
C VAL A 182 11.44 -5.56 -7.97
N ILE A 183 10.60 -5.98 -8.91
CA ILE A 183 10.99 -6.64 -10.14
C ILE A 183 10.89 -5.65 -11.30
N SER A 184 11.99 -5.45 -12.02
CA SER A 184 12.06 -4.62 -13.23
C SER A 184 11.18 -5.20 -14.35
N ASN A 185 10.69 -4.33 -15.23
CA ASN A 185 10.06 -4.68 -16.49
C ASN A 185 10.92 -5.57 -17.42
N THR A 186 12.23 -5.69 -17.16
CA THR A 186 13.13 -6.62 -17.86
C THR A 186 13.03 -8.06 -17.35
N GLY A 187 12.35 -8.27 -16.22
CA GLY A 187 12.31 -9.52 -15.48
C GLY A 187 13.41 -9.66 -14.42
N ASN A 188 14.31 -8.69 -14.28
CA ASN A 188 15.36 -8.75 -13.25
C ASN A 188 14.85 -8.22 -11.90
N VAL A 189 15.28 -8.83 -10.78
CA VAL A 189 15.05 -8.26 -9.44
C VAL A 189 15.93 -7.02 -9.29
N ILE A 190 15.33 -5.86 -9.00
CA ILE A 190 16.06 -4.61 -8.72
C ILE A 190 16.60 -4.65 -7.28
N GLY A 191 15.78 -5.14 -6.36
CA GLY A 191 16.11 -5.27 -4.96
C GLY A 191 14.87 -5.49 -4.10
N LYS A 192 15.03 -5.28 -2.80
CA LYS A 192 13.98 -5.47 -1.79
C LYS A 192 14.01 -4.40 -0.72
N THR A 193 12.89 -4.25 -0.02
CA THR A 193 12.77 -3.44 1.20
C THR A 193 12.00 -4.21 2.26
N ARG A 194 12.33 -4.00 3.53
CA ARG A 194 11.75 -4.71 4.68
C ARG A 194 10.88 -3.77 5.51
N LYS A 195 9.85 -4.31 6.15
CA LYS A 195 8.88 -3.54 6.95
C LYS A 195 9.57 -2.85 8.12
N ASN A 196 9.70 -1.52 8.06
CA ASN A 196 10.40 -0.73 9.08
C ASN A 196 9.68 -0.71 10.44
N HIS A 197 8.34 -0.72 10.43
CA HIS A 197 7.52 -0.62 11.64
C HIS A 197 6.64 -1.86 11.79
N ILE A 198 6.90 -2.66 12.83
CA ILE A 198 6.21 -3.92 13.08
C ILE A 198 5.09 -3.71 14.12
N PRO A 199 3.82 -4.02 13.80
CA PRO A 199 2.74 -3.92 14.76
C PRO A 199 2.84 -5.00 15.83
N ARG A 200 2.27 -4.66 16.99
CA ARG A 200 2.11 -5.54 18.16
C ARG A 200 0.69 -5.45 18.75
N VAL A 201 -0.29 -5.03 17.94
CA VAL A 201 -1.61 -4.59 18.40
C VAL A 201 -2.70 -5.57 17.98
N GLY A 202 -3.47 -6.06 18.94
CA GLY A 202 -4.63 -6.92 18.67
C GLY A 202 -4.27 -8.22 17.95
N ASP A 203 -4.95 -8.49 16.84
CA ASP A 203 -4.69 -9.64 15.97
C ASP A 203 -3.44 -9.48 15.08
N PHE A 204 -2.86 -8.29 15.00
CA PHE A 204 -1.62 -8.02 14.26
C PHE A 204 -0.39 -8.38 15.09
N ASN A 205 -0.26 -9.66 15.45
CA ASN A 205 0.85 -10.22 16.26
C ASN A 205 2.12 -10.47 15.43
N GLU A 206 2.40 -9.59 14.48
CA GLU A 206 3.45 -9.73 13.48
C GLU A 206 4.85 -9.82 14.08
N SER A 207 5.11 -9.12 15.19
CA SER A 207 6.40 -9.18 15.91
C SER A 207 6.75 -10.58 16.44
N THR A 208 5.79 -11.50 16.48
CA THR A 208 6.05 -12.91 16.77
C THR A 208 6.83 -13.57 15.64
N TYR A 209 6.69 -13.09 14.40
CA TYR A 209 7.20 -13.72 13.18
C TYR A 209 8.49 -13.07 12.67
N TYR A 210 8.61 -11.75 12.72
CA TYR A 210 9.73 -11.01 12.16
C TYR A 210 10.04 -9.72 12.93
N MET A 211 11.25 -9.20 12.75
CA MET A 211 11.76 -7.99 13.40
C MET A 211 11.70 -6.76 12.49
N GLU A 212 11.93 -5.58 13.07
CA GLU A 212 12.01 -4.30 12.35
C GLU A 212 13.05 -4.35 11.21
N GLY A 213 12.65 -3.84 10.04
CA GLY A 213 13.49 -3.81 8.84
C GLY A 213 14.81 -3.06 9.04
N ASN A 214 15.87 -3.58 8.41
CA ASN A 214 17.24 -3.08 8.52
C ASN A 214 17.78 -2.46 7.21
N LEU A 215 16.91 -2.23 6.23
CA LEU A 215 17.29 -1.74 4.88
C LEU A 215 17.05 -0.24 4.68
N GLY A 216 16.57 0.46 5.71
CA GLY A 216 16.27 1.89 5.64
C GLY A 216 15.04 2.19 4.77
N HIS A 217 15.16 3.19 3.90
CA HIS A 217 14.04 3.70 3.08
C HIS A 217 14.43 3.72 1.59
N PRO A 218 14.75 2.57 0.98
CA PRO A 218 15.23 2.54 -0.40
C PRO A 218 14.17 3.04 -1.37
N VAL A 219 14.63 3.75 -2.40
CA VAL A 219 13.84 4.18 -3.55
C VAL A 219 14.43 3.53 -4.80
N PHE A 220 13.57 2.87 -5.56
CA PHE A 220 13.95 2.07 -6.72
C PHE A 220 13.72 2.90 -7.98
N GLU A 221 14.80 3.24 -8.67
CA GLU A 221 14.71 3.92 -9.96
C GLU A 221 14.36 2.92 -11.07
N THR A 222 13.28 3.20 -11.79
CA THR A 222 12.81 2.39 -12.92
C THR A 222 12.60 3.28 -14.14
N GLN A 223 12.41 2.68 -15.32
CA GLN A 223 12.04 3.45 -16.52
C GLN A 223 10.70 4.19 -16.37
N PHE A 224 9.87 3.79 -15.41
CA PHE A 224 8.54 4.34 -15.14
C PHE A 224 8.50 5.24 -13.90
N GLY A 225 9.67 5.69 -13.41
CA GLY A 225 9.78 6.60 -12.26
C GLY A 225 10.43 5.98 -11.04
N ARG A 226 10.63 6.82 -10.01
CA ARG A 226 11.22 6.43 -8.73
C ARG A 226 10.16 5.94 -7.75
N ILE A 227 10.29 4.68 -7.33
CA ILE A 227 9.29 3.97 -6.55
C ILE A 227 9.78 3.75 -5.12
N GLY A 228 8.99 4.16 -4.12
CA GLY A 228 9.14 3.77 -2.72
C GLY A 228 8.08 2.76 -2.31
N ILE A 229 8.33 2.01 -1.24
CA ILE A 229 7.33 1.12 -0.64
C ILE A 229 7.31 1.32 0.87
N ASN A 230 6.17 1.75 1.39
CA ASN A 230 5.88 1.83 2.81
C ASN A 230 4.96 0.66 3.20
N ILE A 231 5.49 -0.37 3.85
CA ILE A 231 4.73 -1.60 4.10
C ILE A 231 3.80 -1.43 5.31
N CYS A 232 2.49 -1.58 5.06
CA CYS A 232 1.40 -1.71 6.03
C CYS A 232 1.47 -0.75 7.22
N TYR A 233 1.89 -1.22 8.41
CA TYR A 233 1.88 -0.46 9.67
C TYR A 233 2.81 0.76 9.65
N GLY A 234 3.77 0.79 8.72
CA GLY A 234 4.52 2.01 8.42
C GLY A 234 3.63 3.16 7.93
N ARG A 235 2.36 2.93 7.57
CA ARG A 235 1.38 3.96 7.24
C ARG A 235 1.11 4.94 8.38
N HIS A 236 1.22 4.47 9.62
CA HIS A 236 0.97 5.27 10.82
C HIS A 236 2.12 6.19 11.20
N HIS A 237 3.25 6.12 10.49
CA HIS A 237 4.48 6.79 10.86
C HIS A 237 4.83 7.86 9.82
N PRO A 238 4.50 9.15 10.06
CA PRO A 238 4.82 10.24 9.13
C PRO A 238 6.29 10.30 8.72
N LEU A 239 7.21 9.99 9.64
CA LEU A 239 8.65 9.95 9.36
C LEU A 239 9.04 8.87 8.35
N ASN A 240 8.35 7.73 8.32
CA ASN A 240 8.62 6.64 7.37
C ASN A 240 8.26 7.06 5.93
N TRP A 241 7.11 7.73 5.78
CA TRP A 241 6.71 8.38 4.53
C TRP A 241 7.70 9.48 4.12
N TYR A 242 8.07 10.30 5.09
CA TYR A 242 8.92 11.45 4.89
C TYR A 242 10.31 11.07 4.37
N MET A 243 10.91 10.01 4.92
CA MET A 243 12.21 9.53 4.46
C MET A 243 12.19 9.02 3.01
N LEU A 244 11.08 8.45 2.52
CA LEU A 244 10.92 8.12 1.10
C LEU A 244 10.84 9.38 0.23
N GLY A 245 10.23 10.45 0.74
CA GLY A 245 10.20 11.77 0.10
C GLY A 245 11.58 12.43 0.02
N VAL A 246 12.36 12.38 1.11
CA VAL A 246 13.77 12.81 1.16
C VAL A 246 14.60 12.06 0.12
N ASN A 247 14.40 10.74 0.02
CA ASN A 247 15.04 9.87 -0.98
C ASN A 247 14.44 9.99 -2.40
N GLN A 248 13.64 11.03 -2.66
CA GLN A 248 13.13 11.42 -3.98
C GLN A 248 12.13 10.46 -4.64
N ALA A 249 11.36 9.70 -3.85
CA ALA A 249 10.26 8.90 -4.40
C ALA A 249 9.25 9.78 -5.17
N GLU A 250 8.72 9.26 -6.27
CA GLU A 250 7.66 9.87 -7.09
C GLU A 250 6.32 9.14 -6.92
N ILE A 251 6.38 7.83 -6.70
CA ILE A 251 5.24 6.98 -6.34
C ILE A 251 5.65 6.17 -5.10
N VAL A 252 4.83 6.19 -4.05
CA VAL A 252 5.00 5.32 -2.89
C VAL A 252 3.83 4.35 -2.78
N PHE A 253 4.12 3.07 -2.88
CA PHE A 253 3.13 2.02 -2.64
C PHE A 253 3.00 1.73 -1.15
N ASN A 254 1.77 1.47 -0.71
CA ASN A 254 1.46 1.05 0.64
C ASN A 254 0.65 -0.24 0.66
N PRO A 255 1.31 -1.39 0.39
CA PRO A 255 0.70 -2.70 0.53
C PRO A 255 0.34 -2.94 2.00
N SER A 256 -0.92 -3.24 2.27
CA SER A 256 -1.47 -3.41 3.61
C SER A 256 -2.40 -4.61 3.70
N ALA A 257 -2.51 -5.16 4.90
CA ALA A 257 -3.63 -5.98 5.32
C ALA A 257 -4.13 -5.42 6.65
N THR A 258 -5.33 -4.88 6.70
CA THR A 258 -5.90 -4.29 7.91
C THR A 258 -7.41 -4.43 7.99
N VAL A 259 -7.94 -4.56 9.21
CA VAL A 259 -9.35 -4.83 9.50
C VAL A 259 -9.91 -3.88 10.56
N GLY A 260 -11.23 -3.86 10.65
CA GLY A 260 -11.94 -3.37 11.84
C GLY A 260 -12.24 -1.88 11.88
N ASP A 261 -13.24 -1.55 12.70
CA ASP A 261 -13.88 -0.24 12.79
C ASP A 261 -12.95 0.86 13.31
N LEU A 262 -11.89 0.50 14.05
CA LEU A 262 -10.88 1.47 14.50
C LEU A 262 -9.85 1.79 13.41
N SER A 263 -9.53 0.83 12.54
CA SER A 263 -8.55 1.05 11.48
C SER A 263 -9.12 1.80 10.29
N GLU A 264 -10.34 1.48 9.88
CA GLU A 264 -10.92 1.98 8.63
C GLU A 264 -11.03 3.52 8.56
N PRO A 265 -11.39 4.25 9.65
CA PRO A 265 -11.42 5.71 9.64
C PRO A 265 -10.07 6.37 9.36
N MET A 266 -8.95 5.69 9.63
CA MET A 266 -7.60 6.20 9.34
C MET A 266 -7.21 6.03 7.86
N TRP A 267 -7.79 5.03 7.18
CA TRP A 267 -7.44 4.67 5.80
C TRP A 267 -7.53 5.83 4.78
N PRO A 268 -8.58 6.66 4.77
CA PRO A 268 -8.65 7.78 3.83
C PRO A 268 -7.77 8.98 4.23
N ILE A 269 -7.13 8.94 5.40
CA ILE A 269 -6.38 10.05 6.00
C ILE A 269 -4.88 9.89 5.77
N GLU A 270 -4.29 8.77 6.23
CA GLU A 270 -2.84 8.66 6.42
C GLU A 270 -2.05 8.68 5.11
N ALA A 271 -2.43 7.81 4.17
CA ALA A 271 -1.77 7.72 2.87
C ALA A 271 -1.99 8.99 2.03
N ARG A 272 -3.17 9.61 2.15
CA ARG A 272 -3.46 10.91 1.52
C ARG A 272 -2.65 12.05 2.12
N CYS A 273 -2.54 12.10 3.46
CA CYS A 273 -1.71 13.07 4.16
C CYS A 273 -0.24 12.93 3.72
N ALA A 274 0.26 11.70 3.59
CA ALA A 274 1.61 11.43 3.11
C ALA A 274 1.83 11.95 1.68
N ALA A 275 0.86 11.79 0.77
CA ALA A 275 0.95 12.32 -0.60
C ALA A 275 1.08 13.85 -0.61
N ILE A 276 0.28 14.52 0.23
CA ILE A 276 0.28 15.99 0.38
C ILE A 276 1.60 16.48 0.97
N ALA A 277 2.03 15.92 2.10
CA ALA A 277 3.21 16.39 2.83
C ALA A 277 4.52 16.21 2.05
N ASN A 278 4.60 15.18 1.20
CA ASN A 278 5.82 14.82 0.49
C ASN A 278 5.81 15.17 -1.01
N ASN A 279 4.65 15.62 -1.51
CA ASN A 279 4.43 15.95 -2.93
C ASN A 279 4.89 14.84 -3.88
N TYR A 280 4.42 13.63 -3.61
CA TYR A 280 4.50 12.45 -4.49
C TYR A 280 3.12 11.79 -4.62
N PHE A 281 3.00 10.75 -5.45
CA PHE A 281 1.81 9.89 -5.46
C PHE A 281 1.90 8.83 -4.36
N VAL A 282 0.76 8.47 -3.76
CA VAL A 282 0.66 7.35 -2.82
C VAL A 282 -0.42 6.38 -3.27
N VAL A 283 -0.12 5.09 -3.22
CA VAL A 283 -1.02 4.01 -3.65
C VAL A 283 -1.33 3.13 -2.46
N GLY A 284 -2.48 3.38 -1.81
CA GLY A 284 -2.94 2.57 -0.68
C GLY A 284 -3.64 1.31 -1.17
N ILE A 285 -3.15 0.14 -0.78
CA ILE A 285 -3.68 -1.15 -1.21
C ILE A 285 -3.99 -1.99 0.02
N ASN A 286 -5.26 -2.34 0.24
CA ASN A 286 -5.63 -3.24 1.33
C ASN A 286 -6.15 -4.57 0.79
N ARG A 287 -5.92 -5.62 1.55
CA ARG A 287 -6.60 -6.91 1.41
C ARG A 287 -8.13 -6.76 1.47
N VAL A 288 -8.84 -7.74 0.93
CA VAL A 288 -10.30 -7.80 0.98
C VAL A 288 -10.79 -9.18 1.45
N GLY A 289 -11.97 -9.23 2.04
CA GLY A 289 -12.61 -10.48 2.48
C GLY A 289 -12.39 -10.79 3.96
N THR A 290 -12.83 -11.98 4.39
CA THR A 290 -12.66 -12.47 5.76
C THR A 290 -12.02 -13.84 5.67
N GLU A 291 -10.99 -14.05 6.49
CA GLU A 291 -10.23 -15.29 6.54
C GLU A 291 -10.51 -15.98 7.88
N THR A 292 -10.76 -17.28 7.85
CA THR A 292 -11.05 -18.10 9.03
C THR A 292 -10.00 -19.19 9.16
N PHE A 293 -9.53 -19.47 10.37
CA PHE A 293 -8.45 -20.42 10.68
C PHE A 293 -8.98 -21.63 11.46
N GLU A 294 -8.24 -22.73 11.41
CA GLU A 294 -8.66 -24.01 12.03
C GLU A 294 -8.79 -23.89 13.56
N ASN A 295 -7.79 -23.32 14.21
CA ASN A 295 -7.74 -23.18 15.66
C ASN A 295 -8.27 -21.81 16.10
N GLU A 296 -8.96 -21.80 17.24
CA GLU A 296 -9.39 -20.56 17.88
C GLU A 296 -8.19 -19.75 18.41
N PHE A 297 -8.27 -18.43 18.29
CA PHE A 297 -7.31 -17.49 18.86
C PHE A 297 -8.04 -16.33 19.55
N THR A 298 -7.29 -15.50 20.29
CA THR A 298 -7.85 -14.33 20.99
C THR A 298 -7.16 -13.04 20.54
N SER A 299 -7.94 -11.97 20.43
CA SER A 299 -7.48 -10.66 19.98
C SER A 299 -6.87 -9.79 21.09
N GLY A 300 -6.81 -10.28 22.32
CA GLY A 300 -6.28 -9.52 23.48
C GLY A 300 -7.18 -8.39 23.97
N ASP A 301 -8.47 -8.39 23.61
CA ASP A 301 -9.46 -7.37 23.95
C ASP A 301 -10.50 -7.83 25.01
N GLY A 302 -10.29 -9.02 25.60
CA GLY A 302 -11.17 -9.61 26.60
C GLY A 302 -12.42 -10.30 26.04
N LYS A 303 -12.58 -10.37 24.71
CA LYS A 303 -13.67 -11.14 24.07
C LYS A 303 -13.34 -12.65 24.01
N PRO A 304 -14.35 -13.51 23.76
CA PRO A 304 -14.13 -14.95 23.58
C PRO A 304 -13.16 -15.25 22.43
N ALA A 305 -12.56 -16.43 22.48
CA ALA A 305 -11.79 -16.94 21.36
C ALA A 305 -12.68 -17.16 20.13
N HIS A 306 -12.09 -17.03 18.95
CA HIS A 306 -12.79 -17.10 17.67
C HIS A 306 -11.83 -17.56 16.58
N ASN A 307 -12.37 -17.86 15.40
CA ASN A 307 -11.60 -18.40 14.28
C ASN A 307 -11.39 -17.38 13.14
N ASP A 308 -12.12 -16.27 13.11
CA ASP A 308 -12.08 -15.32 11.99
C ASP A 308 -11.19 -14.11 12.27
N PHE A 309 -10.32 -13.73 11.33
CA PHE A 309 -9.44 -12.56 11.49
C PHE A 309 -10.23 -11.23 11.56
N GLY A 310 -11.48 -11.23 11.11
CA GLY A 310 -12.25 -10.04 10.79
C GLY A 310 -12.23 -9.70 9.29
N HIS A 311 -12.95 -8.65 8.94
CA HIS A 311 -13.16 -8.25 7.55
C HIS A 311 -12.11 -7.24 7.08
N PHE A 312 -11.27 -7.66 6.13
CA PHE A 312 -10.41 -6.77 5.37
C PHE A 312 -11.27 -5.97 4.40
N TYR A 313 -11.19 -4.65 4.50
CA TYR A 313 -12.15 -3.72 3.89
C TYR A 313 -11.72 -3.17 2.53
N GLY A 314 -10.68 -3.71 1.88
CA GLY A 314 -10.25 -3.26 0.53
C GLY A 314 -10.10 -1.74 0.46
N SER A 315 -10.94 -1.08 -0.33
CA SER A 315 -10.94 0.39 -0.45
C SER A 315 -9.62 0.94 -0.99
N SER A 316 -8.92 0.17 -1.82
CA SER A 316 -7.64 0.59 -2.40
C SER A 316 -7.82 1.84 -3.27
N TYR A 317 -6.90 2.80 -3.18
CA TYR A 317 -6.99 4.08 -3.88
C TYR A 317 -5.62 4.69 -4.18
N VAL A 318 -5.59 5.69 -5.08
CA VAL A 318 -4.40 6.50 -5.37
C VAL A 318 -4.64 7.95 -4.90
N ALA A 319 -3.72 8.47 -4.10
CA ALA A 319 -3.66 9.88 -3.72
C ALA A 319 -2.55 10.60 -4.50
N ALA A 320 -2.87 11.81 -4.93
CA ALA A 320 -1.99 12.69 -5.68
C ALA A 320 -1.30 13.72 -4.78
N PRO A 321 -0.17 14.29 -5.23
CA PRO A 321 0.53 15.34 -4.50
C PRO A 321 -0.29 16.62 -4.34
N ASP A 322 -1.26 16.90 -5.21
CA ASP A 322 -2.12 18.10 -5.18
C ASP A 322 -3.36 17.95 -4.27
N ALA A 323 -3.32 16.96 -3.37
CA ALA A 323 -4.41 16.55 -2.47
C ALA A 323 -5.62 15.90 -3.15
N SER A 324 -5.65 15.78 -4.48
CA SER A 324 -6.67 14.97 -5.16
C SER A 324 -6.46 13.47 -4.90
N ARG A 325 -7.50 12.67 -5.05
CA ARG A 325 -7.41 11.21 -4.97
C ARG A 325 -8.51 10.53 -5.79
N THR A 326 -8.26 9.29 -6.16
CA THR A 326 -9.28 8.43 -6.75
C THR A 326 -10.33 8.04 -5.70
N PRO A 327 -11.54 7.65 -6.16
CA PRO A 327 -12.40 6.72 -5.43
C PRO A 327 -11.64 5.50 -4.91
N GLY A 328 -12.12 4.92 -3.81
CA GLY A 328 -11.71 3.60 -3.36
C GLY A 328 -12.36 2.50 -4.19
N LEU A 329 -11.65 1.39 -4.39
CA LEU A 329 -12.25 0.14 -4.85
C LEU A 329 -13.25 -0.41 -3.81
N SER A 330 -14.00 -1.44 -4.20
CA SER A 330 -14.96 -2.12 -3.35
C SER A 330 -14.33 -2.59 -2.03
N ARG A 331 -15.16 -2.60 -0.98
CA ARG A 331 -14.83 -3.20 0.30
C ARG A 331 -14.98 -4.72 0.31
N LEU A 332 -15.55 -5.29 -0.75
CA LEU A 332 -16.06 -6.67 -0.74
C LEU A 332 -15.51 -7.55 -1.86
N SER A 333 -14.90 -6.96 -2.89
CA SER A 333 -14.53 -7.65 -4.13
C SER A 333 -13.04 -7.58 -4.42
N ASP A 334 -12.52 -8.61 -5.08
CA ASP A 334 -11.25 -8.52 -5.78
C ASP A 334 -11.32 -7.38 -6.81
N GLY A 335 -10.23 -6.65 -7.00
CA GLY A 335 -10.24 -5.53 -7.90
C GLY A 335 -8.86 -5.09 -8.37
N LEU A 336 -8.87 -4.45 -9.53
CA LEU A 336 -7.76 -3.79 -10.18
C LEU A 336 -8.11 -2.31 -10.38
N LEU A 337 -7.36 -1.45 -9.71
CA LEU A 337 -7.41 -0.01 -9.92
C LEU A 337 -6.28 0.40 -10.86
N VAL A 338 -6.62 0.96 -12.02
CA VAL A 338 -5.65 1.51 -12.97
C VAL A 338 -5.73 3.03 -12.94
N THR A 339 -4.62 3.68 -12.57
CA THR A 339 -4.53 5.14 -12.53
C THR A 339 -3.42 5.63 -13.45
N GLU A 340 -3.78 6.40 -14.48
CA GLU A 340 -2.84 7.10 -15.34
C GLU A 340 -2.44 8.43 -14.68
N VAL A 341 -1.16 8.59 -14.37
CA VAL A 341 -0.63 9.78 -13.70
C VAL A 341 0.46 10.44 -14.54
N ASP A 342 0.59 11.76 -14.46
CA ASP A 342 1.79 12.47 -14.93
C ASP A 342 2.73 12.78 -13.75
N LEU A 343 3.91 12.16 -13.76
CA LEU A 343 4.90 12.33 -12.68
C LEU A 343 5.44 13.76 -12.57
N ASN A 344 5.29 14.59 -13.60
CA ASN A 344 5.65 16.01 -13.52
C ASN A 344 4.81 16.76 -12.48
N LEU A 345 3.61 16.25 -12.12
CA LEU A 345 2.77 16.86 -11.07
C LEU A 345 3.52 16.94 -9.73
N CYS A 346 4.39 15.97 -9.42
CA CYS A 346 5.19 16.00 -8.19
C CYS A 346 6.00 17.30 -8.11
N ARG A 347 6.77 17.64 -9.15
CA ARG A 347 7.57 18.87 -9.18
C ARG A 347 6.69 20.12 -9.15
N GLN A 348 5.64 20.16 -9.96
CA GLN A 348 4.76 21.34 -10.03
C GLN A 348 4.14 21.70 -8.69
N VAL A 349 3.74 20.69 -7.90
CA VAL A 349 3.21 20.90 -6.56
C VAL A 349 4.31 21.30 -5.58
N LYS A 350 5.51 20.68 -5.64
CA LYS A 350 6.67 21.08 -4.82
C LYS A 350 7.01 22.55 -5.01
N ASP A 351 7.09 23.01 -6.26
CA ASP A 351 7.44 24.40 -6.58
C ASP A 351 6.34 25.38 -6.15
N LYS A 352 5.07 24.98 -6.28
CA LYS A 352 3.92 25.82 -5.93
C LYS A 352 3.75 26.02 -4.42
N TRP A 353 3.94 24.96 -3.63
CA TRP A 353 3.68 24.97 -2.19
C TRP A 353 4.94 25.14 -1.34
N GLY A 354 6.11 24.75 -1.85
CA GLY A 354 7.40 24.96 -1.19
C GLY A 354 7.68 24.09 0.03
N PHE A 355 6.91 23.01 0.28
CA PHE A 355 7.03 22.21 1.52
C PHE A 355 8.44 21.67 1.76
N GLN A 356 9.14 21.18 0.73
CA GLN A 356 10.51 20.68 0.90
C GLN A 356 11.52 21.83 1.08
N ALA A 357 11.28 22.99 0.47
CA ALA A 357 12.13 24.17 0.66
C ALA A 357 12.03 24.73 2.08
N THR A 358 10.86 24.60 2.73
CA THR A 358 10.61 25.06 4.10
C THR A 358 10.70 23.96 5.16
N SER A 359 11.28 22.81 4.80
CA SER A 359 11.26 21.61 5.63
C SER A 359 12.10 21.67 6.92
N ARG A 360 13.12 22.54 6.98
CA ARG A 360 14.02 22.71 8.15
C ARG A 360 14.56 21.38 8.71
N LEU A 361 15.02 20.52 7.80
CA LEU A 361 15.54 19.18 8.10
C LEU A 361 16.65 19.18 9.15
N ASP A 362 17.52 20.17 9.12
CA ASP A 362 18.61 20.38 10.06
C ASP A 362 18.09 20.57 11.50
N MET A 363 17.08 21.42 11.69
CA MET A 363 16.44 21.63 12.97
C MET A 363 15.80 20.34 13.51
N TYR A 364 14.99 19.66 12.69
CA TYR A 364 14.34 18.41 13.11
C TYR A 364 15.34 17.29 13.39
N ALA A 365 16.43 17.20 12.63
CA ALA A 365 17.48 16.23 12.88
C ALA A 365 18.16 16.45 14.24
N GLU A 366 18.46 17.69 14.59
CA GLU A 366 19.01 18.05 15.90
C GLU A 366 18.02 17.74 17.04
N GLU A 367 16.77 18.19 16.90
CA GLU A 367 15.73 17.97 17.91
C GLU A 367 15.46 16.47 18.14
N LEU A 368 15.33 15.67 17.08
CA LEU A 368 15.16 14.23 17.19
C LEU A 368 16.39 13.56 17.80
N SER A 369 17.60 13.98 17.43
CA SER A 369 18.85 13.47 18.01
C SER A 369 18.95 13.75 19.51
N ASN A 370 18.41 14.89 19.97
CA ASN A 370 18.30 15.20 21.39
C ASN A 370 17.19 14.40 22.07
N ALA A 371 16.03 14.24 21.42
CA ALA A 371 14.87 13.55 21.96
C ALA A 371 15.08 12.05 22.23
N VAL A 372 15.98 11.39 21.49
CA VAL A 372 16.29 9.96 21.67
C VAL A 372 17.30 9.68 22.79
N LYS A 373 17.87 10.71 23.42
CA LYS A 373 18.84 10.53 24.52
C LYS A 373 18.13 10.07 25.80
N PRO A 374 18.74 9.17 26.60
CA PRO A 374 18.12 8.66 27.84
C PRO A 374 17.79 9.74 28.88
N ASP A 375 18.51 10.86 28.88
CA ASP A 375 18.36 11.98 29.80
C ASP A 375 17.55 13.15 29.20
N TYR A 376 16.89 12.94 28.05
CA TYR A 376 16.08 13.97 27.39
C TYR A 376 15.02 14.54 28.33
N LYS A 377 14.99 15.87 28.41
CA LYS A 377 13.93 16.61 29.10
C LYS A 377 13.07 17.28 28.04
N PRO A 378 11.77 16.93 27.95
CA PRO A 378 10.85 17.58 27.03
C PRO A 378 10.85 19.09 27.23
N HIS A 379 10.85 19.84 26.13
CA HIS A 379 10.75 21.30 26.16
C HIS A 379 9.34 21.74 26.58
N VAL A 380 9.11 21.81 27.89
CA VAL A 380 7.82 22.18 28.52
C VAL A 380 8.03 23.40 29.41
N ILE A 381 7.37 24.51 29.09
CA ILE A 381 7.42 25.76 29.85
C ILE A 381 6.24 25.77 30.85
N ARG A 382 6.51 26.00 32.15
CA ARG A 382 5.48 26.04 33.19
C ARG A 382 5.26 27.45 33.74
N GLU A 383 4.06 27.71 34.24
CA GLU A 383 3.74 28.94 34.94
C GLU A 383 4.67 29.10 36.17
N GLY A 384 5.40 30.23 36.25
CA GLY A 384 6.35 30.50 37.33
C GLY A 384 7.81 30.14 37.03
N ASP A 385 8.11 29.48 35.90
CA ASP A 385 9.47 29.38 35.39
C ASP A 385 9.92 30.80 35.01
N LYS A 386 10.62 31.49 35.91
CA LYS A 386 11.26 32.77 35.59
C LYS A 386 12.16 32.51 34.38
N ASN A 387 11.83 33.11 33.23
CA ASN A 387 12.60 33.08 31.99
C ASN A 387 14.11 33.10 32.30
N GLN A 388 14.75 31.93 32.34
CA GLN A 388 16.19 31.83 32.33
C GLN A 388 16.63 31.94 30.87
N GLY A 389 16.69 33.18 30.38
CA GLY A 389 17.38 33.56 29.14
C GLY A 389 16.55 33.49 27.86
N GLN A 390 16.06 34.66 27.44
CA GLN A 390 16.23 35.09 26.03
C GLN A 390 17.64 35.64 25.87
#